data_AF-A0A8T3KR18-F1
#
_entry.id   AF-A0A8T3KR18-F1
#
_cell.length_a   1.000
_cell.length_b   1.000
_cell.length_c   1.000
_cell.angle_alpha   90.00
_cell.angle_beta   90.00
_cell.angle_gamma   90.00
#
_symmetry.space_group_name_H-M   'P 1'
#
loop_
_entity.id
_entity.type
_entity.pdbx_description
1 polymer ?
#
loop_
_entity_poly.entity_id
_entity_poly.type
_entity_poly.pdbx_seq_one_letter_code
_entity_poly.pdbx_strand_id
1 'polypeptide(L)' 'MAEGLKIGDKVVMVDCYEARLEANKDKIWTVVSDPWDLCSSEVVKLQGKAGGFATEFLKRVEG' A
#
# COMPACT_ATOMS: atom_id res chain seq x y z
N MET A 1 6.11 -16.97 7.54
CA MET A 1 5.02 -16.72 6.60
C MET A 1 4.97 -15.21 6.47
N ALA A 2 5.18 -14.65 5.28
CA ALA A 2 5.10 -13.19 5.14
C ALA A 2 3.65 -12.80 5.42
N GLU A 3 3.39 -12.19 6.58
CA GLU A 3 2.07 -11.70 6.91
C GLU A 3 1.78 -10.54 5.95
N GLY A 4 0.84 -10.75 5.01
CA GLY A 4 0.39 -9.70 4.10
C GLY A 4 -0.17 -8.49 4.85
N LEU A 5 -0.24 -7.35 4.16
CA LEU A 5 -0.83 -6.14 4.72
C LEU A 5 -2.30 -6.38 5.11
N LYS A 6 -2.72 -5.92 6.29
CA LYS A 6 -4.10 -6.06 6.78
C LYS A 6 -4.80 -4.72 6.91
N ILE A 7 -6.12 -4.77 6.97
CA ILE A 7 -6.97 -3.59 7.20
C ILE A 7 -6.51 -2.88 8.48
N GLY A 8 -6.32 -1.56 8.38
CA GLY A 8 -5.84 -0.71 9.47
C GLY A 8 -4.33 -0.49 9.49
N ASP A 9 -3.55 -1.25 8.71
CA ASP A 9 -2.11 -1.00 8.61
C ASP A 9 -1.80 0.36 7.99
N LYS A 10 -0.78 0.99 8.56
CA LYS A 10 -0.19 2.23 8.07
C LYS A 10 0.93 1.86 7.12
N VAL A 11 0.88 2.35 5.89
CA VAL A 11 1.88 2.09 4.87
C VAL A 11 2.29 3.37 4.16
N VAL A 12 3.52 3.39 3.66
CA VAL A 12 3.99 4.43 2.72
C VAL A 12 4.30 3.78 1.39
N MET A 13 4.05 4.50 0.31
CA MET A 13 4.43 4.07 -1.02
C MET A 13 5.95 4.17 -1.16
N VAL A 14 6.59 3.09 -1.59
CA VAL A 14 8.03 3.03 -1.86
C VAL A 14 8.26 2.43 -3.23
N ASP A 15 9.33 2.83 -3.91
CA ASP A 15 9.75 2.27 -5.20
C ASP A 15 8.71 2.31 -6.36
N CYS A 16 7.58 3.01 -6.21
CA CYS A 16 6.61 3.25 -7.29
C CYS A 16 6.66 4.69 -7.84
N TYR A 17 6.06 4.91 -9.02
CA TYR A 17 5.97 6.24 -9.63
C TYR A 17 5.24 7.22 -8.70
N GLU A 18 4.15 6.79 -8.07
CA GLU A 18 3.39 7.59 -7.14
C GLU A 18 4.19 8.03 -5.91
N ALA A 19 5.15 7.22 -5.43
CA ALA A 19 6.05 7.57 -4.33
C ALA A 19 7.00 8.72 -4.67
N ARG A 20 7.31 8.91 -5.96
CA ARG A 20 8.17 10.01 -6.45
C ARG A 20 7.42 11.33 -6.56
N LEU A 21 6.09 11.32 -6.52
CA LEU A 21 5.28 12.53 -6.53
C LEU A 21 5.38 13.20 -5.17
N GLU A 22 5.73 14.49 -5.15
CA GLU A 22 5.82 15.28 -3.90
C GLU A 22 4.53 15.24 -3.08
N ALA A 23 3.37 15.15 -3.74
CA ALA A 23 2.06 15.04 -3.09
C ALA A 23 1.86 13.76 -2.27
N ASN A 24 2.65 12.71 -2.51
CA ASN A 24 2.59 11.44 -1.78
C ASN A 24 3.88 11.15 -1.00
N LYS A 25 4.88 12.01 -1.10
CA LYS A 25 6.15 11.87 -0.38
C LYS A 25 5.88 11.95 1.11
N ASP A 26 6.37 10.96 1.87
CA ASP A 26 6.14 10.83 3.32
C ASP A 26 4.66 10.70 3.73
N LYS A 27 3.75 10.48 2.75
CA LYS A 27 2.32 10.34 3.03
C LYS A 27 2.02 8.94 3.51
N ILE A 28 1.51 8.86 4.75
CA ILE A 28 1.06 7.60 5.34
C ILE A 28 -0.36 7.31 4.85
N TRP A 29 -0.51 6.16 4.21
CA TRP A 29 -1.78 5.60 3.77
C TRP A 29 -2.27 4.57 4.78
N THR A 30 -3.59 4.44 4.88
CA THR A 30 -4.22 3.40 5.71
C THR A 30 -4.81 2.35 4.79
N VAL A 31 -4.47 1.08 5.03
CA VAL A 31 -5.01 -0.06 4.29
C VAL A 31 -6.48 -0.26 4.68
N VAL A 32 -7.37 -0.36 3.70
CA VAL A 32 -8.83 -0.44 3.92
C VAL A 32 -9.47 -1.68 3.30
N SER A 33 -8.67 -2.63 2.84
CA SER A 33 -9.15 -3.93 2.34
C SER A 33 -8.15 -5.03 2.69
N ASP A 34 -8.64 -6.25 2.70
CA ASP A 34 -7.79 -7.43 2.65
C ASP A 34 -7.00 -7.46 1.33
N PRO A 35 -5.80 -8.08 1.31
CA PRO A 35 -5.03 -8.26 0.10
C PRO A 35 -5.73 -9.24 -0.85
N TRP A 36 -5.72 -8.94 -2.15
CA TRP A 36 -6.21 -9.86 -3.17
C TRP A 36 -5.19 -10.04 -4.29
N ASP A 37 -5.19 -11.22 -4.89
CA ASP A 37 -4.37 -11.48 -6.07
C ASP A 37 -4.97 -10.80 -7.29
N LEU A 38 -4.16 -10.02 -7.97
CA LEU A 38 -4.46 -9.43 -9.26
C LEU A 38 -3.32 -9.77 -10.22
N CYS A 39 -3.52 -10.81 -11.02
CA CYS A 39 -2.57 -11.23 -12.04
C CYS A 39 -1.18 -11.58 -11.47
N SER A 40 -1.16 -12.42 -10.42
CA SER A 40 0.05 -12.85 -9.70
C SER A 40 0.74 -11.76 -8.88
N SER A 41 0.10 -10.61 -8.71
CA SER A 41 0.54 -9.54 -7.81
C SER A 41 -0.48 -9.35 -6.70
N GLU A 42 -0.02 -9.39 -5.45
CA GLU A 42 -0.86 -9.08 -4.30
C GLU A 42 -1.08 -7.57 -4.20
N VAL A 43 -2.34 -7.14 -4.16
CA VAL A 43 -2.72 -5.72 -4.11
C VAL A 43 -3.69 -5.41 -2.96
N VAL A 44 -3.65 -4.18 -2.46
CA VAL A 44 -4.56 -3.65 -1.42
C VAL A 44 -5.18 -2.31 -1.83
N LYS A 45 -6.30 -1.94 -1.19
CA LYS A 45 -6.90 -0.60 -1.29
C LYS A 45 -6.38 0.29 -0.17
N LEU A 46 -6.15 1.55 -0.53
CA LEU A 46 -5.71 2.60 0.40
C LEU A 46 -6.81 3.63 0.60
N GLN A 47 -6.95 4.13 1.83
CA GLN A 47 -7.96 5.12 2.18
C GLN A 47 -7.78 6.41 1.36
N GLY A 48 -8.83 6.83 0.64
CA GLY A 48 -8.82 8.06 -0.15
C GLY A 48 -8.02 7.98 -1.45
N LYS A 49 -7.61 6.78 -1.88
CA LYS A 49 -6.93 6.56 -3.16
C LYS A 49 -7.70 5.52 -3.99
N ALA A 50 -7.98 5.84 -5.24
CA ALA A 50 -8.60 4.92 -6.17
C ALA A 50 -7.56 3.94 -6.73
N GLY A 51 -7.96 2.68 -6.92
CA GLY A 51 -7.11 1.61 -7.46
C GLY A 51 -6.64 0.59 -6.42
N GLY A 52 -6.07 -0.51 -6.91
CA GLY A 52 -5.33 -1.48 -6.11
C GLY A 52 -3.84 -1.21 -6.21
N PHE A 53 -3.15 -1.25 -5.08
CA PHE A 53 -1.72 -0.97 -4.97
C PHE A 53 -0.98 -2.23 -4.58
N ALA A 54 0.05 -2.60 -5.34
CA ALA A 54 0.78 -3.82 -5.08
C ALA A 54 1.52 -3.72 -3.75
N THR A 55 1.39 -4.74 -2.90
CA THR A 55 1.94 -4.76 -1.55
C THR A 55 3.47 -4.73 -1.56
N GLU A 56 4.11 -5.17 -2.66
CA GLU A 56 5.56 -5.06 -2.89
C GLU A 56 6.07 -3.61 -2.93
N PHE A 57 5.24 -2.65 -3.34
CA PHE A 57 5.57 -1.22 -3.38
C PHE A 57 5.03 -0.45 -2.17
N LEU A 58 4.60 -1.16 -1.13
CA LEU A 58 4.07 -0.59 0.09
C LEU A 58 4.92 -1.03 1.28
N LYS A 59 5.50 -0.05 1.97
CA LYS A 59 6.27 -0.30 3.18
C LYS A 59 5.42 0.01 4.41
N ARG A 60 5.23 -0.98 5.27
CA ARG A 60 4.56 -0.79 6.57
C ARG A 60 5.34 0.20 7.43
N VAL A 61 4.62 1.13 8.03
CA VAL A 61 5.13 2.07 9.03
C VAL A 61 4.66 1.54 10.37
N GLU A 62 5.52 0.81 11.07
CA GLU A 62 5.29 0.53 12.49
C GLU A 62 5.52 1.82 13.27
N GLY A 63 4.52 2.18 14.08
CA GLY A 63 4.63 3.20 15.12
C GLY A 63 4.60 2.53 16.48
#